data_AF-A0A352RTQ7-F1
#
_entry.id   AF-A0A352RTQ7-F1
#
_cell.length_a   1.000
_cell.length_b   1.000
_cell.length_c   1.000
_cell.angle_alpha   90.00
_cell.angle_beta   90.00
_cell.angle_gamma   90.00
#
_symmetry.space_group_name_H-M   'P 1'
#
loop_
_entity.id
_entity.type
_entity.pdbx_description
1 polymer ?
#
loop_
_entity_poly.entity_id
_entity_poly.type
_entity_poly.pdbx_seq_one_letter_code
_entity_poly.pdbx_strand_id
1 'polypeptide(L)' 'LTEKEREVLRCFLDGITVNEIAAKFSRSKKTVSGHKQSALRKLGIRSDNDLFKVRHLI' A
#
# COMPACT_ATOMS: atom_id res chain seq x y z
N LEU A 1 3.70 -9.65 5.70
CA LEU A 1 2.63 -8.82 5.09
C LEU A 1 1.43 -9.70 4.84
N THR A 2 0.21 -9.21 5.04
CA THR A 2 -1.00 -9.91 4.60
C THR A 2 -1.18 -9.75 3.08
N GLU A 3 -2.00 -10.61 2.48
CA GLU A 3 -2.30 -10.53 1.04
C GLU A 3 -2.86 -9.15 0.64
N LYS A 4 -3.81 -8.63 1.43
CA LYS A 4 -4.42 -7.31 1.21
C LYS A 4 -3.44 -6.15 1.37
N GLU A 5 -2.51 -6.24 2.32
CA GLU A 5 -1.43 -5.25 2.47
C GLU A 5 -0.54 -5.22 1.23
N ARG A 6 -0.15 -6.40 0.72
CA ARG A 6 0.68 -6.51 -0.49
C ARG A 6 -0.04 -5.98 -1.72
N GLU A 7 -1.32 -6.30 -1.89
CA GLU A 7 -2.14 -5.79 -2.99
C GLU A 7 -2.23 -4.26 -3.00
N VAL A 8 -2.45 -3.64 -1.84
CA VAL A 8 -2.51 -2.18 -1.70
C VAL A 8 -1.18 -1.54 -2.06
N LEU A 9 -0.06 -2.09 -1.56
CA LEU A 9 1.28 -1.58 -1.88
C LEU A 9 1.61 -1.72 -3.37
N ARG A 10 1.24 -2.85 -3.98
CA ARG A 10 1.46 -3.10 -5.41
C ARG A 10 0.70 -2.10 -6.28
N CYS A 11 -0.58 -1.85 -5.99
CA CYS A 11 -1.35 -0.84 -6.70
C CYS A 11 -0.74 0.56 -6.53
N PHE A 12 -0.27 0.89 -5.32
CA PHE A 12 0.38 2.17 -5.07
C PHE A 12 1.71 2.33 -5.83
N LEU A 13 2.49 1.25 -5.94
CA LEU A 13 3.74 1.20 -6.73
C LEU A 13 3.50 1.25 -8.24
N ASP A 14 2.34 0.81 -8.71
CA ASP A 14 1.84 0.99 -10.07
C ASP A 14 1.35 2.43 -10.37
N GLY A 15 1.41 3.33 -9.38
CA GLY A 15 0.98 4.72 -9.52
C GLY A 15 -0.53 4.93 -9.35
N ILE A 16 -1.27 3.90 -8.93
CA ILE A 16 -2.71 3.99 -8.66
C ILE A 16 -2.92 4.77 -7.35
N THR A 17 -3.82 5.76 -7.37
CA THR A 17 -4.08 6.57 -6.18
C THR A 17 -4.86 5.79 -5.12
N VAL A 18 -4.75 6.19 -3.84
CA VAL A 18 -5.50 5.58 -2.74
C VAL A 18 -7.02 5.61 -2.98
N ASN A 19 -7.52 6.63 -3.71
CA ASN A 19 -8.92 6.73 -4.08
C ASN A 19 -9.34 5.63 -5.07
N GLU A 20 -8.54 5.40 -6.10
CA GLU A 20 -8.79 4.36 -7.10
C GLU A 20 -8.60 2.95 -6.51
N ILE A 21 -7.63 2.76 -5.62
CA ILE A 21 -7.46 1.52 -4.85
C ILE A 21 -8.70 1.27 -3.99
N ALA A 22 -9.20 2.30 -3.30
CA ALA A 22 -10.42 2.21 -2.50
C ALA A 22 -11.62 1.80 -3.36
N ALA A 23 -11.77 2.38 -4.55
CA ALA A 23 -12.81 1.99 -5.50
C ALA A 23 -12.63 0.55 -6.01
N LYS A 24 -11.41 0.16 -6.38
CA LYS A 24 -11.08 -1.18 -6.90
C LYS A 24 -11.38 -2.31 -5.91
N PHE A 25 -11.10 -2.08 -4.63
CA PHE A 25 -11.32 -3.08 -3.57
C PHE A 25 -12.68 -2.93 -2.88
N SER A 26 -13.54 -2.00 -3.33
CA SER A 26 -14.81 -1.65 -2.66
C SER A 26 -14.62 -1.40 -1.16
N ARG A 27 -13.57 -0.64 -0.80
CA ARG A 27 -13.23 -0.31 0.58
C ARG A 27 -13.16 1.20 0.79
N SER A 28 -13.28 1.63 2.05
CA SER A 28 -13.09 3.03 2.39
C SER A 28 -11.62 3.44 2.21
N LYS A 29 -11.40 4.72 1.87
CA LYS A 29 -10.05 5.33 1.82
C LYS A 29 -9.29 5.14 3.13
N LYS A 30 -9.99 5.20 4.26
CA LYS A 30 -9.44 4.97 5.61
C LYS A 30 -8.89 3.55 5.76
N THR A 31 -9.60 2.55 5.27
CA THR A 31 -9.16 1.14 5.30
C THR A 31 -7.92 0.93 4.44
N VAL A 32 -7.90 1.47 3.21
CA VAL A 32 -6.74 1.37 2.32
C VAL A 32 -5.52 2.08 2.92
N SER A 33 -5.71 3.28 3.47
CA SER A 33 -4.65 4.01 4.17
C SER A 33 -4.13 3.23 5.38
N GLY A 34 -5.03 2.57 6.13
CA GLY A 34 -4.66 1.70 7.26
C GLY A 34 -3.84 0.49 6.82
N HIS A 35 -4.24 -0.19 5.74
CA HIS A 35 -3.46 -1.31 5.17
C HIS A 35 -2.08 -0.84 4.71
N LYS A 36 -2.00 0.29 4.00
CA LYS A 36 -0.72 0.89 3.58
C LYS A 36 0.18 1.18 4.78
N GLN A 37 -0.34 1.86 5.80
CA GLN A 37 0.45 2.23 6.98
C GLN A 37 0.89 1.00 7.79
N SER A 38 0.00 0.02 7.97
CA SER A 38 0.33 -1.25 8.63
C SER A 38 1.42 -2.00 7.87
N ALA A 39 1.33 -2.02 6.54
CA ALA A 39 2.32 -2.64 5.68
C ALA A 39 3.68 -1.96 5.77
N LEU A 40 3.73 -0.62 5.68
CA LEU A 40 4.94 0.16 5.83
C LEU A 40 5.59 -0.08 7.20
N ARG A 41 4.80 -0.08 8.28
CA ARG A 41 5.26 -0.39 9.63
C ARG A 41 5.86 -1.79 9.74
N LYS A 42 5.23 -2.79 9.11
CA LYS A 42 5.73 -4.19 9.08
C LYS A 42 7.03 -4.33 8.29
N LEU A 43 7.22 -3.50 7.27
CA LEU A 43 8.45 -3.45 6.47
C LEU A 43 9.53 -2.54 7.08
N GLY A 44 9.25 -1.84 8.17
CA GLY A 44 10.17 -0.86 8.77
C GLY A 44 10.36 0.41 7.94
N ILE A 45 9.45 0.67 6.99
CA ILE A 45 9.52 1.79 6.05
C ILE A 45 8.79 2.99 6.63
N ARG A 46 9.44 4.16 6.60
CA ARG A 46 8.89 5.40 7.16
C ARG A 46 8.32 6.35 6.12
N SER A 47 8.55 6.11 4.84
CA SER A 47 8.14 7.02 3.78
C SER A 47 7.78 6.30 2.50
N ASP A 48 6.85 6.89 1.75
CA ASP A 48 6.43 6.38 0.44
C ASP A 48 7.59 6.30 -0.55
N ASN A 49 8.54 7.23 -0.46
CA ASN A 49 9.75 7.19 -1.30
C ASN A 49 10.62 5.95 -1.02
N ASP A 50 10.72 5.55 0.25
CA ASP A 50 11.46 4.34 0.62
C ASP A 50 10.72 3.07 0.17
N LEU A 51 9.39 3.12 0.07
CA LEU A 51 8.61 2.03 -0.54
C LEU A 51 9.02 1.77 -1.99
N PHE A 52 9.31 2.82 -2.78
CA PHE A 52 9.79 2.65 -4.16
C PHE A 52 11.19 2.00 -4.22
N LYS A 53 12.05 2.27 -3.24
CA LYS A 53 13.39 1.63 -3.17
C LYS A 53 13.29 0.12 -2.92
N VAL A 54 12.33 -0.29 -2.10
CA VAL A 54 12.08 -1.71 -1.80
C VAL A 54 11.08 -2.37 -2.75
N ARG A 55 10.74 -1.74 -3.88
CA ARG A 55 9.79 -2.29 -4.86
C ARG A 55 10.12 -3.73 -5.28
N HIS A 56 11.41 -4.09 -5.29
CA HIS A 56 11.90 -5.42 -5.61
C HIS A 56 11.60 -6.49 -4.54
N LEU A 57 11.17 -6.11 -3.33
CA LEU A 57 10.85 -7.00 -2.21
C LEU A 57 9.35 -7.31 -2.07
N ILE A 58 8.49 -6.69 -2.89
CA ILE A 58 7.02 -6.74 -2.78
C ILE A 58 6.42 -7.56 -3.91
#